data_AF-A0A109V6V4-F1
#
_entry.id   AF-A0A109V6V4-F1
#
_cell.length_a   1.000
_cell.length_b   1.000
_cell.length_c   1.000
_cell.angle_alpha   90.00
_cell.angle_beta   90.00
_cell.angle_gamma   90.00
#
_symmetry.space_group_name_H-M   'P 1'
#
loop_
_entity.id
_entity.type
_entity.pdbx_description
1 polymer ?
#
loop_
_entity_poly.entity_id
_entity_poly.type
_entity_poly.pdbx_seq_one_letter_code
_entity_poly.pdbx_strand_id
1 'polypeptide(L)'
;MFVSSVKAGGLMYFTDEKLTLYRVHGENWSYYAEIARSGSNETRLKRARPLIQAIKTSGLIGSMLLDGNINKYLCLERLNRGALLLLPLPELGTLPPELRLSLSDVKLALRCYKVGAEDLVDVVFVMGSALLSPLLASPRGRLVIGKIVEGIVKALTTKRSLKRERESLR
;
A
#
# COMPACT_ATOMS: atom_id res chain seq x y z
N MET A 1 5.57 19.10 -17.46
CA MET A 1 5.45 19.88 -16.21
C MET A 1 5.20 19.01 -14.98
N PHE A 2 4.17 18.14 -14.98
CA PHE A 2 3.82 17.24 -13.85
C PHE A 2 4.97 16.31 -13.38
N VAL A 3 5.65 15.63 -14.32
CA VAL A 3 6.75 14.71 -14.01
C VAL A 3 7.99 15.45 -13.49
N SER A 4 8.17 16.70 -13.91
CA SER A 4 9.36 17.53 -13.63
C SER A 4 9.36 18.04 -12.18
N SER A 5 8.22 18.50 -11.67
CA SER A 5 8.12 19.02 -10.29
C SER A 5 8.20 17.93 -9.22
N VAL A 6 7.66 16.73 -9.50
CA VAL A 6 7.76 15.58 -8.58
C VAL A 6 9.18 15.00 -8.58
N LYS A 7 9.83 14.90 -9.76
CA LYS A 7 11.26 14.53 -9.84
C LYS A 7 12.20 15.53 -9.14
N ALA A 8 11.75 16.76 -8.92
CA ALA A 8 12.53 17.84 -8.30
C ALA A 8 12.20 18.10 -6.81
N GLY A 9 11.51 17.17 -6.14
CA GLY A 9 11.27 17.27 -4.69
C GLY A 9 10.07 18.13 -4.26
N GLY A 10 9.09 18.36 -5.13
CA GLY A 10 7.85 19.06 -4.76
C GLY A 10 6.96 18.26 -3.80
N LEU A 11 6.35 18.93 -2.82
CA LEU A 11 5.34 18.37 -1.92
C LEU A 11 3.94 18.68 -2.47
N MET A 12 3.07 17.68 -2.45
CA MET A 12 1.68 17.77 -2.87
C MET A 12 0.78 17.57 -1.65
N TYR A 13 -0.09 18.54 -1.37
CA TYR A 13 -1.15 18.36 -0.39
C TYR A 13 -2.44 19.04 -0.84
N PHE A 14 -3.56 18.45 -0.41
CA PHE A 14 -4.90 18.88 -0.78
C PHE A 14 -5.56 19.62 0.38
N THR A 15 -6.09 20.80 0.09
CA THR A 15 -7.03 21.55 0.95
C THR A 15 -8.23 21.91 0.08
N ASP A 16 -9.44 21.66 0.57
CA ASP A 16 -10.69 22.13 -0.03
C ASP A 16 -10.83 21.82 -1.54
N GLU A 17 -10.59 20.56 -1.90
CA GLU A 17 -10.69 20.03 -3.29
C GLU A 17 -9.80 20.73 -4.33
N LYS A 18 -8.96 21.68 -3.91
CA LYS A 18 -7.94 22.30 -4.75
C LYS A 18 -6.60 21.62 -4.56
N LEU A 19 -5.98 21.30 -5.69
CA LEU A 19 -4.61 20.84 -5.74
C LEU A 19 -3.66 22.03 -5.67
N THR A 20 -2.91 22.15 -4.57
CA THR A 20 -1.87 23.18 -4.42
C THR A 20 -0.48 22.55 -4.45
N LEU A 21 0.40 23.08 -5.30
CA LEU A 21 1.77 22.61 -5.51
C LEU A 21 2.76 23.49 -4.74
N TYR A 22 3.51 22.91 -3.79
CA TYR A 22 4.59 23.60 -3.08
C TYR A 22 5.94 22.95 -3.38
N ARG A 23 6.95 23.76 -3.72
CA ARG A 23 8.34 23.30 -3.87
C ARG A 23 8.96 23.22 -2.48
N VAL A 24 9.24 22.02 -1.99
CA VAL A 24 9.94 21.84 -0.72
C VAL A 24 11.40 21.59 -1.03
N HIS A 25 12.25 22.58 -0.75
CA HIS A 25 13.69 22.38 -0.77
C HIS A 25 14.09 21.52 0.42
N GLY A 26 14.58 20.31 0.19
CA GLY A 26 15.51 19.70 1.14
C GLY A 26 15.50 18.18 1.36
N GLU A 27 14.51 17.40 0.90
CA GLU A 27 14.51 15.96 1.24
C GLU A 27 14.08 15.04 0.10
N ASN A 28 14.92 14.02 -0.11
CA ASN A 28 14.79 13.03 -1.16
C ASN A 28 14.03 11.81 -0.59
N TRP A 29 12.71 11.77 -0.79
CA TRP A 29 11.86 10.70 -0.26
C TRP A 29 11.73 9.56 -1.27
N SER A 30 12.11 8.34 -0.90
CA SER A 30 11.89 7.14 -1.72
C SER A 30 10.94 6.17 -1.03
N TYR A 31 9.83 5.87 -1.72
CA TYR A 31 8.69 5.07 -1.26
C TYR A 31 9.08 3.66 -0.76
N TYR A 32 10.16 3.08 -1.28
CA TYR A 32 10.60 1.72 -0.93
C TYR A 32 11.71 1.66 0.15
N ALA A 33 12.49 2.72 0.37
CA ALA A 33 13.66 2.65 1.26
C ALA A 33 13.31 2.77 2.75
N GLU A 34 12.22 3.45 3.10
CA GLU A 34 11.79 3.59 4.51
C GLU A 34 10.95 2.40 5.02
N ILE A 35 10.44 1.56 4.11
CA ILE A 35 9.69 0.34 4.47
C ILE A 35 10.59 -0.63 5.27
N ALA A 36 11.90 -0.64 5.00
CA ALA A 36 12.85 -1.59 5.58
C ALA A 36 13.44 -1.18 6.93
N ARG A 37 13.23 0.05 7.41
CA ARG A 37 13.89 0.57 8.62
C ARG A 37 12.86 1.03 9.66
N SER A 38 13.04 0.53 10.88
CA SER A 38 12.54 1.07 12.16
C SER A 38 11.15 0.64 12.67
N GLY A 39 11.07 0.57 14.01
CA GLY A 39 10.01 -0.10 14.79
C GLY A 39 9.34 0.77 15.86
N SER A 40 9.38 2.10 15.76
CA SER A 40 8.69 3.00 16.71
C SER A 40 7.28 3.41 16.24
N ASN A 41 6.38 3.75 17.18
CA ASN A 41 5.00 4.19 16.89
C ASN A 41 4.95 5.45 16.02
N GLU A 42 5.89 6.38 16.18
CA GLU A 42 6.00 7.59 15.35
C GLU A 42 6.32 7.24 13.88
N THR A 43 7.11 6.19 13.66
CA THR A 43 7.45 5.70 12.30
C THR A 43 6.24 5.04 11.63
N ARG A 44 5.39 4.37 12.40
CA ARG A 44 4.16 3.76 11.89
C ARG A 44 3.21 4.82 11.32
N LEU A 45 2.97 5.92 12.04
CA LEU A 45 2.15 7.04 11.54
C LEU A 45 2.79 7.71 10.32
N LYS A 46 4.12 7.84 10.30
CA LYS A 46 4.88 8.30 9.12
C LYS A 46 4.70 7.40 7.89
N ARG A 47 4.44 6.08 8.06
CA ARG A 47 4.14 5.14 6.94
C ARG A 47 2.69 5.23 6.43
N ALA A 48 1.72 5.48 7.31
CA ALA A 48 0.31 5.54 6.90
C ALA A 48 -0.01 6.79 6.07
N ARG A 49 0.60 7.92 6.40
CA ARG A 49 0.36 9.20 5.72
C ARG A 49 0.63 9.16 4.20
N PRO A 50 1.80 8.72 3.70
CA PRO A 50 2.06 8.67 2.26
C PRO A 50 1.15 7.66 1.55
N LEU A 51 0.77 6.55 2.20
CA LEU A 51 -0.18 5.59 1.64
C LEU A 51 -1.57 6.21 1.45
N ILE A 52 -2.09 6.91 2.47
CA ILE A 52 -3.38 7.60 2.35
C ILE A 52 -3.34 8.68 1.26
N GLN A 53 -2.22 9.42 1.14
CA GLN A 53 -2.03 10.38 0.06
C GLN A 53 -2.00 9.72 -1.32
N ALA A 54 -1.32 8.57 -1.45
CA ALA A 54 -1.26 7.80 -2.69
C ALA A 54 -2.64 7.26 -3.10
N ILE A 55 -3.43 6.77 -2.14
CA ILE A 55 -4.81 6.32 -2.36
C ILE A 55 -5.65 7.47 -2.90
N LYS A 56 -5.69 8.62 -2.19
CA LYS A 56 -6.51 9.77 -2.62
C LYS A 56 -6.09 10.30 -3.98
N THR A 57 -4.78 10.46 -4.21
CA THR A 57 -4.26 11.00 -5.46
C THR A 57 -4.55 10.08 -6.63
N SER A 58 -4.30 8.78 -6.46
CA SER A 58 -4.53 7.79 -7.53
C SER A 58 -6.03 7.60 -7.80
N GLY A 59 -6.87 7.64 -6.77
CA GLY A 59 -8.32 7.58 -6.91
C GLY A 59 -8.86 8.77 -7.71
N LEU A 60 -8.40 9.97 -7.39
CA LEU A 60 -8.82 11.21 -8.08
C LEU A 60 -8.34 11.24 -9.54
N ILE A 61 -7.07 10.93 -9.80
CA ILE A 61 -6.56 10.85 -11.19
C ILE A 61 -7.33 9.76 -11.96
N GLY A 62 -7.48 8.59 -11.35
CA GLY A 62 -8.20 7.47 -11.94
C GLY A 62 -9.66 7.78 -12.25
N SER A 63 -10.32 8.58 -11.40
CA SER A 63 -11.70 9.02 -11.58
C SER A 63 -11.86 10.23 -12.50
N MET A 64 -10.79 10.90 -12.92
CA MET A 64 -10.84 12.00 -13.90
C MET A 64 -10.53 11.52 -15.33
N LEU A 65 -9.83 10.39 -15.48
CA LEU A 65 -9.47 9.79 -16.77
C LEU A 65 -10.64 9.00 -17.38
N LEU A 66 -11.84 9.58 -17.31
CA LEU A 66 -13.22 9.02 -17.39
C LEU A 66 -13.67 8.37 -18.71
N ASP A 67 -12.83 7.61 -19.40
CA ASP A 67 -13.32 6.81 -20.55
C ASP A 67 -13.90 5.44 -20.13
N GLY A 68 -14.19 5.23 -18.84
CA GLY A 68 -14.67 3.94 -18.31
C GLY A 68 -13.68 2.78 -18.43
N ASN A 69 -12.49 3.05 -18.98
CA ASN A 69 -11.42 2.10 -19.20
C ASN A 69 -10.59 1.90 -17.93
N ILE A 70 -10.05 0.69 -17.78
CA ILE A 70 -9.09 0.37 -16.73
C ILE A 70 -7.87 1.25 -16.95
N ASN A 71 -7.49 2.01 -15.93
CA ASN A 71 -6.28 2.82 -15.96
C ASN A 71 -5.38 2.47 -14.77
N LYS A 72 -4.07 2.69 -14.97
CA LYS A 72 -3.04 2.35 -14.00
C LYS A 72 -3.26 3.01 -12.63
N TYR A 73 -3.85 4.21 -12.58
CA TYR A 73 -4.11 4.92 -11.32
C TYR A 73 -5.24 4.28 -10.52
N LEU A 74 -6.30 3.78 -11.17
CA LEU A 74 -7.34 2.98 -10.51
C LEU A 74 -6.77 1.68 -9.92
N CYS A 75 -5.88 1.00 -10.65
CA CYS A 75 -5.21 -0.21 -10.16
C CYS A 75 -4.35 0.09 -8.92
N LEU A 76 -3.45 1.08 -9.04
CA LEU A 76 -2.59 1.53 -7.95
C LEU A 76 -3.37 1.97 -6.71
N GLU A 77 -4.51 2.64 -6.88
CA GLU A 77 -5.34 3.06 -5.76
C GLU A 77 -5.83 1.84 -4.93
N ARG A 78 -6.26 0.77 -5.60
CA ARG A 78 -6.73 -0.46 -4.94
C ARG A 78 -5.61 -1.22 -4.26
N LEU A 79 -4.46 -1.33 -4.92
CA LEU A 79 -3.27 -1.93 -4.34
C LEU A 79 -2.87 -1.21 -3.04
N ASN A 80 -2.85 0.13 -3.07
CA ASN A 80 -2.51 0.92 -1.88
C ASN A 80 -3.57 0.81 -0.76
N ARG A 81 -4.86 0.66 -1.08
CA ARG A 81 -5.90 0.34 -0.06
C ARG A 81 -5.63 -0.99 0.62
N GLY A 82 -5.24 -2.02 -0.13
CA GLY A 82 -4.81 -3.31 0.43
C GLY A 82 -3.59 -3.18 1.36
N ALA A 83 -2.58 -2.43 0.93
CA ALA A 83 -1.40 -2.15 1.75
C ALA A 83 -1.76 -1.42 3.05
N LEU A 84 -2.68 -0.45 3.01
CA LEU A 84 -3.15 0.27 4.19
C LEU A 84 -3.85 -0.66 5.19
N LEU A 85 -4.64 -1.64 4.73
CA LEU A 85 -5.31 -2.62 5.59
C LEU A 85 -4.33 -3.51 6.37
N LEU A 86 -3.16 -3.79 5.78
CA LEU A 86 -2.15 -4.64 6.42
C LEU A 86 -1.20 -3.89 7.34
N LEU A 87 -1.23 -2.56 7.35
CA LEU A 87 -0.42 -1.78 8.28
C LEU A 87 -0.89 -2.01 9.72
N PRO A 88 -0.03 -2.55 10.62
CA PRO A 88 -0.38 -2.78 12.02
C PRO A 88 -0.28 -1.46 12.81
N LEU A 89 -1.18 -0.53 12.52
CA LEU A 89 -1.33 0.75 13.23
C LEU A 89 -2.57 0.73 14.11
N PRO A 90 -2.43 0.48 15.42
CA PRO A 90 -3.54 0.66 16.35
C PRO A 90 -4.00 2.13 16.43
N GLU A 91 -3.12 3.09 16.16
CA GLU A 91 -3.38 4.53 16.23
C GLU A 91 -4.35 5.02 15.14
N LEU A 92 -4.49 4.28 14.05
CA LEU A 92 -5.41 4.61 12.94
C LEU A 92 -6.88 4.37 13.29
N GLY A 93 -7.19 3.81 14.46
CA GLY A 93 -8.56 3.47 14.84
C GLY A 93 -9.21 2.47 13.88
N THR A 94 -10.54 2.42 13.85
CA THR A 94 -11.25 1.58 12.88
C THR A 94 -11.22 2.26 11.52
N LEU A 95 -10.75 1.56 10.48
CA LEU A 95 -10.71 2.11 9.13
C LEU A 95 -12.14 2.38 8.62
N PRO A 96 -12.37 3.52 7.97
CA PRO A 96 -13.68 3.85 7.42
C PRO A 96 -13.99 2.95 6.20
N PRO A 97 -15.28 2.68 5.89
CA PRO A 97 -15.67 1.75 4.83
C PRO A 97 -15.05 2.06 3.46
N GLU A 98 -14.84 3.34 3.14
CA GLU A 98 -14.28 3.82 1.87
C GLU A 98 -12.83 3.38 1.67
N LEU A 99 -12.12 3.01 2.74
CA LEU A 99 -10.75 2.50 2.67
C LEU A 99 -10.67 0.96 2.75
N ARG A 100 -11.81 0.28 2.91
CA ARG A 100 -11.90 -1.17 3.00
C ARG A 100 -12.10 -1.81 1.64
N LEU A 101 -11.35 -2.87 1.36
CA LEU A 101 -11.52 -3.60 0.11
C LEU A 101 -12.79 -4.43 0.12
N SER A 102 -13.39 -4.56 -1.05
CA SER A 102 -14.63 -5.30 -1.28
C SER A 102 -14.48 -6.27 -2.47
N LEU A 103 -15.49 -7.09 -2.71
CA LEU A 103 -15.49 -8.03 -3.85
C LEU A 103 -15.44 -7.31 -5.21
N SER A 104 -15.97 -6.09 -5.32
CA SER A 104 -15.87 -5.31 -6.56
C SER A 104 -14.42 -4.90 -6.85
N ASP A 105 -13.61 -4.71 -5.80
CA ASP A 105 -12.19 -4.38 -5.93
C ASP A 105 -11.37 -5.58 -6.43
N VAL A 106 -11.78 -6.80 -6.09
CA VAL A 106 -11.20 -8.04 -6.67
C VAL A 106 -11.46 -8.12 -8.18
N LYS A 107 -12.70 -7.80 -8.60
CA LYS A 107 -13.05 -7.75 -10.03
C LYS A 107 -12.19 -6.72 -10.78
N LEU A 108 -11.89 -5.58 -10.14
CA LEU A 108 -11.02 -4.57 -10.71
C LEU A 108 -9.56 -5.01 -10.77
N ALA A 109 -9.02 -5.67 -9.73
CA ALA A 109 -7.66 -6.21 -9.74
C ALA A 109 -7.46 -7.26 -10.85
N LEU A 110 -8.42 -8.17 -11.04
CA LEU A 110 -8.40 -9.13 -12.16
C LEU A 110 -8.38 -8.45 -13.52
N ARG A 111 -9.10 -7.33 -13.64
CA ARG A 111 -9.11 -6.48 -14.83
C ARG A 111 -7.75 -5.80 -15.03
N CYS A 112 -7.14 -5.27 -13.98
CA CYS A 112 -5.79 -4.68 -13.98
C CYS A 112 -4.71 -5.69 -14.42
N TYR A 113 -4.79 -6.92 -13.92
CA TYR A 113 -3.93 -8.02 -14.37
C TYR A 113 -4.13 -8.34 -15.85
N LYS A 114 -5.39 -8.44 -16.31
CA LYS A 114 -5.69 -8.76 -17.71
C LYS A 114 -5.10 -7.73 -18.69
N VAL A 115 -5.01 -6.46 -18.29
CA VAL A 115 -4.41 -5.39 -19.11
C VAL A 115 -2.92 -5.17 -18.84
N GLY A 116 -2.29 -6.01 -18.01
CA GLY A 116 -0.86 -5.95 -17.70
C GLY A 116 -0.44 -4.77 -16.82
N ALA A 117 -1.38 -4.14 -16.11
CA ALA A 117 -1.09 -3.03 -15.20
C ALA A 117 -0.59 -3.50 -13.82
N GLU A 118 -0.94 -4.73 -13.44
CA GLU A 118 -0.60 -5.40 -12.19
C GLU A 118 -0.21 -6.85 -12.48
N ASP A 119 0.58 -7.47 -11.59
CA ASP A 119 0.94 -8.87 -11.70
C ASP A 119 -0.05 -9.78 -10.95
N LEU A 120 0.15 -11.10 -11.05
CA LEU A 120 -0.71 -12.07 -10.36
C LEU A 120 -0.57 -11.97 -8.82
N VAL A 121 0.59 -11.54 -8.33
CA VAL A 121 0.85 -11.39 -6.89
C VAL A 121 0.00 -10.25 -6.33
N ASP A 122 -0.10 -9.14 -7.06
CA ASP A 122 -0.96 -8.00 -6.74
C ASP A 122 -2.44 -8.43 -6.65
N VAL A 123 -2.92 -9.25 -7.59
CA VAL A 123 -4.29 -9.78 -7.55
C VAL A 123 -4.54 -10.64 -6.32
N VAL A 124 -3.64 -11.59 -6.04
CA VAL A 124 -3.73 -12.46 -4.86
C VAL A 124 -3.70 -11.63 -3.58
N PHE A 125 -2.88 -10.59 -3.56
CA PHE A 125 -2.78 -9.65 -2.46
C PHE A 125 -4.09 -8.88 -2.23
N VAL A 126 -4.69 -8.31 -3.28
CA VAL A 126 -5.98 -7.61 -3.19
C VAL A 126 -7.09 -8.58 -2.77
N MET A 127 -7.12 -9.80 -3.31
CA MET A 127 -8.08 -10.83 -2.92
C MET A 127 -7.99 -11.18 -1.44
N GLY A 128 -6.79 -11.48 -0.94
CA GLY A 128 -6.57 -11.80 0.47
C GLY A 128 -6.97 -10.64 1.38
N SER A 129 -6.60 -9.41 0.98
CA SER A 129 -6.91 -8.20 1.74
C SER A 129 -8.41 -7.90 1.74
N ALA A 130 -9.13 -8.15 0.65
CA ALA A 130 -10.59 -8.02 0.56
C ALA A 130 -11.31 -9.04 1.46
N LEU A 131 -10.87 -10.31 1.43
CA LEU A 131 -11.43 -11.36 2.28
C LEU A 131 -11.23 -11.06 3.76
N LEU A 132 -10.04 -10.58 4.12
CA LEU A 132 -9.69 -10.22 5.48
C LEU A 132 -10.15 -8.80 5.86
N SER A 133 -10.73 -8.03 4.95
CA SER A 133 -11.02 -6.62 5.17
C SER A 133 -11.92 -6.34 6.38
N PRO A 134 -12.93 -7.16 6.72
CA PRO A 134 -13.71 -6.97 7.96
C PRO A 134 -12.85 -7.11 9.23
N LEU A 135 -11.91 -8.06 9.23
CA LEU A 135 -10.99 -8.28 10.35
C LEU A 135 -9.94 -7.17 10.43
N LEU A 136 -9.32 -6.85 9.29
CA LEU A 136 -8.30 -5.82 9.12
C LEU A 136 -8.85 -4.38 9.25
N ALA A 137 -10.16 -4.19 9.21
CA ALA A 137 -10.73 -2.88 9.51
C ALA A 137 -10.47 -2.43 10.95
N SER A 138 -10.37 -3.38 11.88
CA SER A 138 -10.19 -3.10 13.30
C SER A 138 -8.71 -3.02 13.71
N PRO A 139 -8.33 -2.14 14.66
CA PRO A 139 -7.00 -2.12 15.26
C PRO A 139 -6.55 -3.50 15.79
N ARG A 140 -7.45 -4.21 16.49
CA ARG A 140 -7.17 -5.51 17.09
C ARG A 140 -6.91 -6.58 16.02
N GLY A 141 -7.75 -6.63 14.98
CA GLY A 141 -7.57 -7.59 13.88
C GLY A 141 -6.26 -7.37 13.14
N ARG A 142 -5.90 -6.11 12.85
CA ARG A 142 -4.59 -5.78 12.23
C ARG A 142 -3.40 -6.20 13.09
N LEU A 143 -3.50 -6.02 14.41
CA LEU A 143 -2.45 -6.46 15.34
C LEU A 143 -2.29 -7.99 15.33
N VAL A 144 -3.40 -8.73 15.38
CA VAL A 144 -3.37 -10.20 15.37
C VAL A 144 -2.77 -10.73 14.07
N ILE A 145 -3.26 -10.25 12.93
CA ILE A 145 -2.73 -10.66 11.62
C ILE A 145 -1.26 -10.26 11.47
N GLY A 146 -0.88 -9.05 11.92
CA GLY A 146 0.52 -8.60 11.91
C GLY A 146 1.45 -9.55 12.66
N LYS A 147 1.06 -10.03 13.84
CA LYS A 147 1.85 -11.01 14.61
C LYS A 147 1.96 -12.37 13.91
N ILE A 148 0.88 -12.82 13.27
CA ILE A 148 0.89 -14.08 12.51
C ILE A 148 1.87 -13.98 11.33
N VAL A 149 1.79 -12.89 10.56
CA VAL A 149 2.68 -12.64 9.43
C VAL A 149 4.13 -12.56 9.89
N GLU A 150 4.42 -11.85 10.99
CA GLU A 150 5.76 -11.76 11.56
C GLU A 150 6.32 -13.15 11.94
N GLY A 151 5.50 -14.00 12.55
CA GLY A 151 5.87 -15.38 12.88
C GLY A 151 6.18 -16.23 11.65
N ILE A 152 5.36 -16.13 10.60
CA ILE A 152 5.57 -16.84 9.32
C ILE A 152 6.87 -16.37 8.66
N VAL A 153 7.10 -15.05 8.60
CA VAL A 153 8.32 -14.47 8.00
C VAL A 153 9.55 -14.99 8.74
N LYS A 154 9.56 -14.95 10.08
CA LYS A 154 10.66 -15.48 10.90
C LYS A 154 10.92 -16.95 10.59
N ALA A 155 9.88 -17.79 10.57
CA ALA A 155 10.01 -19.21 10.27
C ALA A 155 10.59 -19.47 8.86
N LEU A 156 10.10 -18.73 7.85
CA LEU A 156 10.59 -18.85 6.47
C LEU A 156 12.04 -18.38 6.33
N THR A 157 12.43 -17.30 7.02
CA THR A 157 13.83 -16.82 7.00
C THR A 157 14.77 -17.84 7.63
N THR A 158 14.39 -18.43 8.76
CA THR A 158 15.18 -19.48 9.43
C THR A 158 15.29 -20.73 8.56
N LYS A 159 14.19 -21.14 7.92
CA LYS A 159 14.22 -22.29 7.00
C LYS A 159 15.16 -22.05 5.82
N ARG A 160 15.17 -20.83 5.26
CA ARG A 160 16.08 -20.46 4.16
C ARG A 160 17.55 -20.42 4.61
N SER A 161 17.86 -19.91 5.80
CA SER A 161 19.24 -19.90 6.30
C SER A 161 19.77 -21.32 6.49
N LEU A 162 18.99 -22.20 7.12
CA LEU A 162 19.35 -23.62 7.32
C LEU A 162 19.56 -24.36 5.99
N LYS A 163 18.73 -24.07 4.97
CA LYS A 163 18.90 -24.67 3.65
C LYS A 163 20.24 -24.26 3.01
N ARG A 164 20.62 -22.99 3.09
CA ARG A 164 21.88 -22.48 2.54
C ARG A 164 23.10 -23.07 3.24
N GLU A 165 23.05 -23.19 4.57
CA GLU A 165 24.13 -23.79 5.36
C GLU A 165 24.34 -25.27 4.99
N ARG A 166 23.25 -26.01 4.78
CA ARG A 166 23.31 -27.40 4.32
C ARG A 166 23.84 -27.56 2.90
N GLU A 167 23.58 -26.60 2.02
CA GLU A 167 24.11 -26.57 0.66
C GLU A 167 25.60 -26.19 0.62
N SER A 168 26.10 -25.42 1.59
CA SER A 168 27.54 -25.09 1.71
C SER A 168 28.41 -26.18 2.32
N LEU A 169 27.79 -27.19 2.94
CA LEU A 169 28.46 -28.35 3.55
C LEU A 169 28.54 -29.57 2.60
N ARG A 170 28.03 -29.44 1.37
CA ARG A 170 28.15 -30.42 0.29
C ARG A 170 29.12 -29.92 -0.76
#